data_AF-A0A6J4N190-F1
#
_entry.id   AF-A0A6J4N190-F1
#
_cell.length_a   1.000
_cell.length_b   1.000
_cell.length_c   1.000
_cell.angle_alpha   90.00
_cell.angle_beta   90.00
_cell.angle_gamma   90.00
#
_symmetry.space_group_name_H-M   'P 1'
#
loop_
_entity.id
_entity.type
_entity.pdbx_description
1 polymer ?
#
loop_
_entity_poly.entity_id
_entity_poly.type
_entity_poly.pdbx_seq_one_letter_code
_entity_poly.pdbx_strand_id
1 'polypeptide(L)'
;MIVDCHTHIWESPDQLGQLDLGGAMKPSRKRSTGWPGGNAPTGKSVWRTIPAADPDHHWAESAQVDKSIVLGFKSRYLHAEIPNRFVAAYVSRFPQKLIGFAGIDPTDEAAVEEVQVARNELKLRGVTVSPANQDFHPSDSRAMDVYAECERLGMPVLFHPSGQFTERSKLEYGRPYLLDEVARSFPKLRMVIAQVGQPWVEETIVMLGKHPHVMADVSGLLGRPWQAYNALVSAYQAGVIDKLLFGSDFPYTGAAECIEALYSINQIAQGTNLPVVPREMLRGIVERDALSLLGLV
;
A
#
# COMPACT_ATOMS: atom_id res chain seq x y z
N MET A 1 -17.38 8.28 -8.76
CA MET A 1 -16.47 7.31 -9.36
C MET A 1 -15.70 6.67 -8.23
N ILE A 2 -15.56 5.35 -8.20
CA ILE A 2 -14.80 4.61 -7.21
C ILE A 2 -13.49 4.15 -7.85
N VAL A 3 -12.37 4.58 -7.28
CA VAL A 3 -11.03 4.20 -7.73
C VAL A 3 -10.38 3.40 -6.61
N ASP A 4 -10.07 2.14 -6.90
CA ASP A 4 -9.22 1.33 -6.03
C ASP A 4 -7.76 1.67 -6.29
N CYS A 5 -7.12 2.39 -5.37
CA CYS A 5 -5.77 2.91 -5.58
C CYS A 5 -4.66 1.89 -5.26
N HIS A 6 -5.00 0.70 -4.78
CA HIS A 6 -4.02 -0.22 -4.22
C HIS A 6 -4.44 -1.68 -4.44
N THR A 7 -3.96 -2.26 -5.54
CA THR A 7 -4.11 -3.69 -5.82
C THR A 7 -2.81 -4.29 -6.36
N HIS A 8 -2.69 -5.61 -6.21
CA HIS A 8 -1.53 -6.37 -6.65
C HIS A 8 -1.92 -7.51 -7.57
N ILE A 9 -0.95 -7.92 -8.40
CA ILE A 9 -1.02 -9.16 -9.15
C ILE A 9 0.32 -9.90 -9.06
N TRP A 10 0.28 -11.23 -9.12
CA TRP A 10 1.46 -12.07 -9.28
C TRP A 10 1.09 -13.40 -9.94
N GLU A 11 2.04 -14.00 -10.65
CA GLU A 11 1.93 -15.33 -11.24
C GLU A 11 2.30 -16.42 -10.24
N SER A 12 3.25 -16.13 -9.35
CA SER A 12 3.81 -17.08 -8.39
C SER A 12 4.12 -16.40 -7.05
N PRO A 13 3.90 -17.09 -5.91
CA PRO A 13 4.40 -16.66 -4.61
C PRO A 13 5.91 -16.33 -4.58
N ASP A 14 6.72 -16.96 -5.44
CA ASP A 14 8.17 -16.73 -5.51
C ASP A 14 8.51 -15.28 -5.90
N GLN A 15 7.61 -14.60 -6.60
CA GLN A 15 7.78 -13.19 -6.98
C GLN A 15 7.74 -12.24 -5.78
N LEU A 16 7.22 -12.69 -4.64
CA LEU A 16 7.19 -11.93 -3.39
C LEU A 16 8.49 -12.06 -2.58
N GLY A 17 9.50 -12.73 -3.15
CA GLY A 17 10.82 -12.91 -2.58
C GLY A 17 10.97 -14.22 -1.81
N GLN A 18 12.21 -14.60 -1.55
CA GLN A 18 12.49 -15.72 -0.66
C GLN A 18 12.13 -15.30 0.76
N LEU A 19 10.92 -15.65 1.18
CA LEU A 19 10.63 -15.91 2.58
C LEU A 19 11.57 -17.04 3.00
N ASP A 20 12.79 -16.71 3.43
CA ASP A 20 13.62 -17.63 4.20
C ASP A 20 12.85 -17.91 5.49
N LEU A 21 11.93 -18.86 5.41
CA LEU A 21 11.34 -19.53 6.54
C LEU A 21 12.49 -20.30 7.15
N GLY A 22 13.21 -19.65 8.09
CA GLY A 22 14.39 -20.16 8.77
C GLY A 22 14.47 -21.68 8.73
N GLY A 23 15.51 -22.18 8.04
CA GLY A 23 15.58 -23.55 7.53
C GLY A 23 15.20 -24.63 8.52
N ALA A 24 14.67 -25.75 7.98
CA ALA A 24 14.47 -27.02 8.66
C ALA A 24 14.16 -26.89 10.16
N MET A 25 12.89 -26.64 10.48
CA MET A 25 12.38 -26.59 11.85
C MET A 25 12.81 -27.85 12.61
N LYS A 26 13.86 -27.75 13.43
CA LYS A 26 14.21 -28.78 14.42
C LYS A 26 12.99 -28.93 15.35
N PRO A 27 12.57 -30.15 15.70
CA PRO A 27 11.36 -30.34 16.50
C PRO A 27 11.56 -29.71 17.89
N SER A 28 10.89 -28.58 18.13
CA SER A 28 10.95 -27.90 19.42
C SER A 28 10.20 -28.72 20.47
N ARG A 29 10.89 -29.06 21.57
CA ARG A 29 10.33 -29.72 22.76
C ARG A 29 9.08 -28.99 23.26
N LYS A 30 8.01 -29.75 23.47
CA LYS A 30 6.77 -29.30 24.11
C LYS A 30 7.09 -28.66 25.47
N ARG A 31 6.85 -27.36 25.62
CA ARG A 31 6.69 -26.70 26.92
C ARG A 31 5.19 -26.56 27.17
N SER A 32 4.68 -27.41 28.05
CA SER A 32 3.31 -27.37 28.54
C SER A 32 3.19 -26.42 29.73
N THR A 33 2.59 -25.26 29.53
CA THR A 33 1.96 -24.48 30.60
C THR A 33 0.69 -23.86 30.03
N GLY A 34 -0.44 -24.51 30.29
CA GLY A 34 -1.75 -24.13 29.78
C GLY A 34 -2.39 -23.00 30.57
N TRP A 35 -3.04 -22.09 29.85
CA TRP A 35 -4.09 -21.22 30.37
C TRP A 35 -5.44 -21.93 30.19
N PRO A 36 -6.29 -22.05 31.23
CA PRO A 36 -7.59 -22.70 31.10
C PRO A 36 -8.62 -21.69 30.60
N GLY A 37 -9.10 -21.87 29.36
CA GLY A 37 -10.23 -21.11 28.82
C GLY A 37 -9.88 -20.34 27.55
N GLY A 38 -9.88 -21.04 26.41
CA GLY A 38 -9.75 -20.44 25.09
C GLY A 38 -9.09 -21.41 24.12
N ASN A 39 -9.80 -21.79 23.06
CA ASN A 39 -9.21 -22.50 21.91
C ASN A 39 -8.18 -21.57 21.24
N ALA A 40 -6.95 -21.55 21.75
CA ALA A 40 -5.82 -20.97 21.03
C ALA A 40 -5.50 -21.90 19.85
N PRO A 41 -5.52 -21.42 18.60
CA PRO A 41 -5.16 -22.26 17.47
C PRO A 41 -3.71 -22.70 17.59
N THR A 42 -3.51 -24.00 17.46
CA THR A 42 -2.25 -24.69 17.58
C THR A 42 -1.28 -24.27 16.46
N GLY A 43 -0.28 -23.46 16.82
CA GLY A 43 1.08 -23.52 16.26
C GLY A 43 1.31 -23.37 14.74
N LYS A 44 0.33 -22.91 13.96
CA LYS A 44 0.54 -22.47 12.57
C LYS A 44 0.39 -20.95 12.55
N SER A 45 1.36 -20.22 12.00
CA SER A 45 1.19 -18.78 11.79
C SER A 45 -0.02 -18.59 10.87
N VAL A 46 -1.13 -18.10 11.43
CA VAL A 46 -2.41 -17.86 10.75
C VAL A 46 -2.26 -16.86 9.58
N TRP A 47 -1.10 -16.21 9.46
CA TRP A 47 -0.84 -15.02 8.67
C TRP A 47 -0.08 -15.24 7.36
N ARG A 48 0.06 -16.47 6.85
CA ARG A 48 0.95 -16.79 5.71
C ARG A 48 0.30 -17.62 4.60
N THR A 49 -0.98 -17.41 4.32
CA THR A 49 -1.55 -17.92 3.06
C THR A 49 -1.42 -16.82 2.02
N ILE A 50 -0.58 -17.03 1.01
CA ILE A 50 -0.47 -16.12 -0.14
C ILE A 50 -1.66 -16.47 -1.04
N PRO A 51 -2.65 -15.56 -1.18
CA PRO A 51 -3.82 -15.82 -2.02
C PRO A 51 -3.44 -15.84 -3.51
N ALA A 52 -4.34 -16.37 -4.34
CA ALA A 52 -4.22 -16.24 -5.78
C ALA A 52 -4.41 -14.77 -6.19
N ALA A 53 -3.55 -14.28 -7.08
CA ALA A 53 -3.53 -12.89 -7.51
C ALA A 53 -3.28 -12.77 -9.02
N ASP A 54 -3.61 -13.81 -9.78
CA ASP A 54 -3.43 -13.75 -11.22
C ASP A 54 -4.38 -12.70 -11.84
N PRO A 55 -4.06 -12.24 -13.08
CA PRO A 55 -4.86 -11.26 -13.80
C PRO A 55 -6.36 -11.54 -13.91
N ASP A 56 -6.78 -12.81 -13.94
CA ASP A 56 -8.18 -13.18 -14.12
C ASP A 56 -8.95 -13.00 -12.81
N HIS A 57 -8.37 -13.41 -11.67
CA HIS A 57 -8.93 -13.12 -10.35
C HIS A 57 -9.00 -11.61 -10.08
N HIS A 58 -7.92 -10.88 -10.36
CA HIS A 58 -7.92 -9.42 -10.22
C HIS A 58 -9.01 -8.77 -11.09
N TRP A 59 -9.18 -9.24 -12.33
CA TRP A 59 -10.21 -8.70 -13.23
C TRP A 59 -11.62 -8.89 -12.67
N ALA A 60 -11.92 -10.09 -12.16
CA ALA A 60 -13.22 -10.39 -11.55
C ALA A 60 -13.52 -9.48 -10.35
N GLU A 61 -12.56 -9.30 -9.43
CA GLU A 61 -12.72 -8.41 -8.27
C GLU A 61 -12.81 -6.93 -8.67
N SER A 62 -12.07 -6.51 -9.69
CA SER A 62 -12.09 -5.12 -10.17
C SER A 62 -13.46 -4.69 -10.71
N ALA A 63 -14.38 -5.62 -10.98
CA ALA A 63 -15.75 -5.32 -11.44
C ALA A 63 -16.52 -4.41 -10.46
N GLN A 64 -16.17 -4.42 -9.18
CA GLN A 64 -16.83 -3.65 -8.12
C GLN A 64 -16.43 -2.15 -8.10
N VAL A 65 -15.43 -1.75 -8.89
CA VAL A 65 -14.90 -0.37 -8.93
C VAL A 65 -14.84 0.15 -10.36
N ASP A 66 -14.87 1.48 -10.53
CA ASP A 66 -14.79 2.11 -11.85
C ASP A 66 -13.37 2.00 -12.43
N LYS A 67 -12.35 2.14 -11.57
CA LYS A 67 -10.93 1.96 -11.93
C LYS A 67 -10.14 1.28 -10.83
N SER A 68 -9.06 0.62 -11.21
CA SER A 68 -8.12 -0.04 -10.29
C SER A 68 -6.68 0.28 -10.69
N ILE A 69 -5.86 0.60 -9.69
CA ILE A 69 -4.42 0.84 -9.82
C ILE A 69 -3.66 -0.43 -9.41
N VAL A 70 -2.99 -1.03 -10.39
CA VAL A 70 -2.22 -2.27 -10.24
C VAL A 70 -0.76 -1.93 -9.97
N LEU A 71 -0.26 -2.34 -8.80
CA LEU A 71 1.07 -2.00 -8.32
C LEU A 71 2.08 -3.10 -8.66
N GLY A 72 3.14 -2.73 -9.40
CA GLY A 72 4.36 -3.52 -9.49
C GLY A 72 5.20 -3.42 -8.22
N PHE A 73 6.17 -4.32 -8.09
CA PHE A 73 7.13 -4.32 -6.99
C PHE A 73 8.47 -4.90 -7.44
N LYS A 74 9.58 -4.34 -6.96
CA LYS A 74 10.94 -4.82 -7.27
C LYS A 74 11.81 -4.57 -6.06
N SER A 75 12.48 -5.60 -5.54
CA SER A 75 13.45 -5.48 -4.46
C SER A 75 14.64 -6.39 -4.74
N ARG A 76 15.79 -5.80 -5.03
CA ARG A 76 17.07 -6.50 -5.12
C ARG A 76 17.47 -7.06 -3.75
N TYR A 77 17.16 -6.34 -2.68
CA TYR A 77 17.44 -6.72 -1.29
C TYR A 77 16.72 -8.01 -0.86
N LEU A 78 15.44 -8.15 -1.21
CA LEU A 78 14.62 -9.33 -0.87
C LEU A 78 14.59 -10.39 -1.97
N HIS A 79 15.26 -10.14 -3.10
CA HIS A 79 15.13 -10.95 -4.31
C HIS A 79 13.67 -11.17 -4.74
N ALA A 80 12.87 -10.11 -4.63
CA ALA A 80 11.45 -10.09 -4.96
C ALA A 80 11.21 -9.23 -6.20
N GLU A 81 10.39 -9.67 -7.14
CA GLU A 81 10.08 -8.90 -8.32
C GLU A 81 8.75 -9.35 -8.95
N ILE A 82 7.84 -8.38 -9.09
CA ILE A 82 6.69 -8.42 -9.99
C ILE A 82 7.09 -7.58 -11.20
N PRO A 83 7.44 -8.21 -12.35
CA PRO A 83 8.04 -7.49 -13.46
C PRO A 83 7.14 -6.39 -14.01
N ASN A 84 7.71 -5.20 -14.25
CA ASN A 84 6.97 -4.06 -14.81
C ASN A 84 6.31 -4.39 -16.15
N ARG A 85 6.93 -5.25 -16.97
CA ARG A 85 6.36 -5.73 -18.25
C ARG A 85 5.13 -6.61 -18.06
N PHE A 86 5.06 -7.39 -16.97
CA PHE A 86 3.90 -8.22 -16.64
C PHE A 86 2.72 -7.33 -16.24
N VAL A 87 2.94 -6.34 -15.37
CA VAL A 87 1.92 -5.35 -15.01
C VAL A 87 1.45 -4.57 -16.24
N ALA A 88 2.38 -4.09 -17.07
CA ALA A 88 2.07 -3.35 -18.29
C ALA A 88 1.20 -4.17 -19.26
N ALA A 89 1.57 -5.45 -19.50
CA ALA A 89 0.84 -6.35 -20.38
C ALA A 89 -0.57 -6.66 -19.87
N TYR A 90 -0.79 -6.66 -18.56
CA TYR A 90 -2.12 -6.81 -17.99
C TYR A 90 -2.96 -5.54 -18.17
N VAL A 91 -2.47 -4.39 -17.69
CA VAL A 91 -3.26 -3.15 -17.70
C VAL A 91 -3.56 -2.66 -19.12
N SER A 92 -2.70 -2.97 -20.11
CA SER A 92 -2.93 -2.65 -21.52
C SER A 92 -4.11 -3.39 -22.14
N ARG A 93 -4.58 -4.50 -21.53
CA ARG A 93 -5.78 -5.21 -21.99
C ARG A 93 -7.05 -4.38 -21.75
N PHE A 94 -7.05 -3.56 -20.70
CA PHE A 94 -8.21 -2.79 -20.25
C PHE A 94 -7.83 -1.36 -19.80
N PRO A 95 -7.23 -0.53 -20.67
CA PRO A 95 -6.63 0.76 -20.28
C PRO A 95 -7.64 1.81 -19.80
N GLN A 96 -8.94 1.60 -20.05
CA GLN A 96 -10.00 2.46 -19.54
C GLN A 96 -10.37 2.16 -18.07
N LYS A 97 -10.02 0.97 -17.57
CA LYS A 97 -10.35 0.51 -16.20
C LYS A 97 -9.10 0.32 -15.34
N LEU A 98 -7.98 -0.08 -15.94
CA LEU A 98 -6.76 -0.43 -15.22
C LEU A 98 -5.67 0.61 -15.47
N ILE A 99 -4.94 0.95 -14.40
CA ILE A 99 -3.78 1.85 -14.42
C ILE A 99 -2.62 1.11 -13.75
N GLY A 100 -1.49 0.98 -14.44
CA GLY A 100 -0.33 0.29 -13.87
C GLY A 100 0.68 1.25 -13.25
N PHE A 101 1.20 0.89 -12.07
CA PHE A 101 2.34 1.57 -11.44
C PHE A 101 3.56 0.64 -11.49
N ALA A 102 4.73 1.22 -11.78
CA ALA A 102 5.97 0.48 -11.90
C ALA A 102 6.61 0.24 -10.52
N GLY A 103 7.00 -0.99 -10.22
CA GLY A 103 7.89 -1.26 -9.09
C GLY A 103 9.31 -0.84 -9.46
N ILE A 104 9.86 0.15 -8.75
CA ILE A 104 11.23 0.64 -8.97
C ILE A 104 12.02 0.41 -7.71
N ASP A 105 13.22 -0.15 -7.84
CA ASP A 105 14.19 -0.25 -6.74
C ASP A 105 15.23 0.85 -6.89
N PRO A 106 15.20 1.91 -6.06
CA PRO A 106 16.16 3.01 -6.17
C PRO A 106 17.62 2.60 -5.92
N THR A 107 17.87 1.42 -5.38
CA THR A 107 19.24 0.94 -5.17
C THR A 107 19.89 0.40 -6.45
N ASP A 108 19.10 0.18 -7.50
CA ASP A 108 19.55 -0.24 -8.83
C ASP A 108 20.15 0.96 -9.60
N GLU A 109 21.30 0.78 -10.23
CA GLU A 109 21.98 1.84 -11.00
C GLU A 109 21.11 2.34 -12.16
N ALA A 110 20.26 1.47 -12.72
CA ALA A 110 19.35 1.79 -13.81
C ALA A 110 17.99 2.33 -13.35
N ALA A 111 17.78 2.62 -12.05
CA ALA A 111 16.46 2.96 -11.52
C ALA A 111 15.79 4.16 -12.23
N VAL A 112 16.55 5.22 -12.51
CA VAL A 112 16.05 6.42 -13.22
C VAL A 112 15.67 6.10 -14.68
N GLU A 113 16.49 5.31 -15.37
CA GLU A 113 16.18 4.83 -16.72
C GLU A 113 14.94 3.93 -16.71
N GLU A 114 14.78 3.08 -15.69
CA GLU A 114 13.62 2.21 -15.55
C GLU A 114 12.33 3.02 -15.36
N VAL A 115 12.36 4.15 -14.64
CA VAL A 115 11.22 5.10 -14.57
C VAL A 115 10.87 5.64 -15.95
N GLN A 116 11.87 6.01 -16.75
CA GLN A 116 11.67 6.51 -18.12
C GLN A 116 11.07 5.43 -19.03
N VAL A 117 11.58 4.21 -18.97
CA VAL A 117 11.04 3.06 -19.72
C VAL A 117 9.61 2.77 -19.28
N ALA A 118 9.34 2.75 -17.97
CA ALA A 118 8.01 2.56 -17.41
C ALA A 118 7.00 3.56 -17.98
N ARG A 119 7.38 4.85 -18.04
CA ARG A 119 6.53 5.91 -18.58
C ARG A 119 6.38 5.85 -20.10
N ASN A 120 7.50 5.81 -20.81
CA ASN A 120 7.55 6.10 -22.25
C ASN A 120 7.25 4.87 -23.09
N GLU A 121 7.69 3.69 -22.65
CA GLU A 121 7.53 2.44 -23.39
C GLU A 121 6.37 1.61 -22.84
N LEU A 122 6.35 1.39 -21.51
CA LEU A 122 5.36 0.51 -20.87
C LEU A 122 4.02 1.21 -20.58
N LYS A 123 3.97 2.53 -20.72
CA LYS A 123 2.78 3.37 -20.46
C LYS A 123 2.23 3.25 -19.03
N LEU A 124 3.08 2.84 -18.09
CA LEU A 124 2.79 2.88 -16.66
C LEU A 124 2.72 4.34 -16.21
N ARG A 125 1.86 4.61 -15.22
CA ARG A 125 1.43 5.97 -14.89
C ARG A 125 1.88 6.46 -13.53
N GLY A 126 2.43 5.58 -12.69
CA GLY A 126 3.00 5.90 -11.38
C GLY A 126 4.13 4.94 -11.02
N VAL A 127 4.72 5.15 -9.86
CA VAL A 127 5.84 4.35 -9.32
C VAL A 127 5.49 3.85 -7.92
N THR A 128 5.91 2.63 -7.61
CA THR A 128 5.81 2.02 -6.29
C THR A 128 7.20 1.77 -5.74
N VAL A 129 7.45 2.20 -4.51
CA VAL A 129 8.67 1.93 -3.75
C VAL A 129 8.31 1.49 -2.33
N SER A 130 9.21 0.78 -1.66
CA SER A 130 9.09 0.38 -0.26
C SER A 130 10.47 0.45 0.40
N PRO A 131 10.82 1.60 1.01
CA PRO A 131 12.14 1.83 1.60
C PRO A 131 12.61 0.74 2.57
N ALA A 132 11.71 0.26 3.43
CA ALA A 132 11.98 -0.82 4.37
C ALA A 132 12.28 -2.17 3.69
N ASN A 133 11.61 -2.47 2.58
CA ASN A 133 11.74 -3.74 1.86
C ASN A 133 12.81 -3.69 0.77
N GLN A 134 13.35 -2.51 0.46
CA GLN A 134 14.37 -2.28 -0.57
C GLN A 134 15.71 -1.81 0.03
N ASP A 135 15.80 -1.73 1.36
CA ASP A 135 17.00 -1.36 2.11
C ASP A 135 17.60 -0.01 1.71
N PHE A 136 16.79 1.05 1.77
CA PHE A 136 17.29 2.42 1.59
C PHE A 136 16.59 3.42 2.51
N HIS A 137 17.32 4.45 2.91
CA HIS A 137 16.74 5.60 3.59
C HIS A 137 15.92 6.43 2.59
N PRO A 138 14.69 6.89 2.87
CA PRO A 138 13.89 7.61 1.88
C PRO A 138 14.56 8.85 1.27
N SER A 139 15.47 9.52 1.97
CA SER A 139 16.29 10.61 1.40
C SER A 139 17.71 10.22 0.94
N ASP A 140 17.97 8.93 0.71
CA ASP A 140 19.17 8.46 0.00
C ASP A 140 19.23 9.13 -1.37
N SER A 141 20.42 9.57 -1.79
CA SER A 141 20.60 10.32 -3.05
C SER A 141 20.03 9.57 -4.25
N ARG A 142 20.15 8.23 -4.29
CA ARG A 142 19.63 7.41 -5.38
C ARG A 142 18.10 7.44 -5.42
N ALA A 143 17.45 7.42 -4.25
CA ALA A 143 16.00 7.57 -4.14
C ALA A 143 15.55 8.99 -4.52
N MET A 144 16.30 10.00 -4.10
CA MET A 144 16.02 11.40 -4.47
C MET A 144 16.10 11.62 -5.98
N ASP A 145 17.04 10.99 -6.69
CA ASP A 145 17.12 11.04 -8.16
C ASP A 145 15.89 10.41 -8.83
N VAL A 146 15.42 9.26 -8.31
CA VAL A 146 14.17 8.63 -8.77
C VAL A 146 12.97 9.56 -8.54
N TYR A 147 12.87 10.20 -7.38
CA TYR A 147 11.76 11.11 -7.06
C TYR A 147 11.78 12.39 -7.90
N ALA A 148 12.96 12.93 -8.19
CA ALA A 148 13.12 14.06 -9.10
C ALA A 148 12.60 13.70 -10.51
N GLU A 149 12.90 12.50 -10.99
CA GLU A 149 12.42 12.04 -12.29
C GLU A 149 10.91 11.78 -12.29
N CYS A 150 10.36 11.21 -11.22
CA CYS A 150 8.92 11.06 -11.03
C CYS A 150 8.20 12.41 -11.04
N GLU A 151 8.72 13.42 -10.33
CA GLU A 151 8.14 14.77 -10.33
C GLU A 151 8.18 15.39 -11.74
N ARG A 152 9.32 15.26 -12.44
CA ARG A 152 9.51 15.76 -13.81
C ARG A 152 8.53 15.13 -14.81
N LEU A 153 8.28 13.83 -14.68
CA LEU A 153 7.37 13.08 -15.56
C LEU A 153 5.90 13.15 -15.11
N GLY A 154 5.61 13.76 -13.96
CA GLY A 154 4.28 13.80 -13.37
C GLY A 154 3.77 12.42 -12.96
N MET A 155 4.66 11.54 -12.53
CA MET A 155 4.32 10.21 -12.02
C MET A 155 4.17 10.24 -10.49
N PRO A 156 3.00 9.94 -9.93
CA PRO A 156 2.85 9.79 -8.48
C PRO A 156 3.69 8.61 -7.96
N VAL A 157 4.15 8.73 -6.72
CA VAL A 157 4.91 7.69 -6.02
C VAL A 157 4.09 7.15 -4.86
N LEU A 158 3.83 5.84 -4.88
CA LEU A 158 3.22 5.12 -3.78
C LEU A 158 4.31 4.47 -2.92
N PHE A 159 4.33 4.80 -1.65
CA PHE A 159 5.21 4.24 -0.63
C PHE A 159 4.50 3.06 0.02
N HIS A 160 4.81 1.87 -0.48
CA HIS A 160 4.22 0.62 -0.05
C HIS A 160 4.69 0.28 1.37
N PRO A 161 3.81 -0.18 2.27
CA PRO A 161 4.14 -0.40 3.67
C PRO A 161 5.31 -1.38 3.81
N SER A 162 6.03 -1.22 4.91
CA SER A 162 6.83 -2.30 5.48
C SER A 162 5.87 -3.38 5.99
N GLY A 163 5.25 -4.12 5.07
CA GLY A 163 4.40 -5.24 5.44
C GLY A 163 5.21 -6.31 6.18
N GLN A 164 4.51 -7.29 6.74
CA GLN A 164 5.07 -8.43 7.49
C GLN A 164 5.88 -9.40 6.60
N PHE A 165 6.41 -8.92 5.48
CA PHE A 165 6.96 -9.73 4.41
C PHE A 165 8.19 -10.48 4.89
N THR A 166 9.11 -9.88 5.64
CA THR A 166 10.28 -10.64 6.11
C THR A 166 10.91 -10.05 7.37
N GLU A 167 11.62 -10.88 8.14
CA GLU A 167 12.54 -10.45 9.21
C GLU A 167 13.74 -9.63 8.71
N ARG A 168 13.95 -9.59 7.40
CA ARG A 168 15.00 -8.77 6.76
C ARG A 168 14.58 -7.31 6.59
N SER A 169 13.28 -7.04 6.53
CA SER A 169 12.75 -5.69 6.30
C SER A 169 13.18 -4.72 7.41
N LYS A 170 13.70 -3.55 7.03
CA LYS A 170 14.23 -2.55 7.96
C LYS A 170 13.17 -1.52 8.32
N LEU A 171 12.49 -1.75 9.44
CA LEU A 171 11.36 -0.93 9.90
C LEU A 171 11.72 0.55 10.04
N GLU A 172 12.96 0.88 10.39
CA GLU A 172 13.41 2.26 10.51
C GLU A 172 13.19 3.07 9.24
N TYR A 173 13.34 2.46 8.05
CA TYR A 173 13.13 3.12 6.76
C TYR A 173 11.65 3.22 6.36
N GLY A 174 10.78 2.44 7.00
CA GLY A 174 9.33 2.47 6.77
C GLY A 174 8.61 3.63 7.44
N ARG A 175 9.29 4.41 8.29
CA ARG A 175 8.65 5.46 9.09
C ARG A 175 8.19 6.66 8.25
N PRO A 176 6.89 7.02 8.25
CA PRO A 176 6.34 8.10 7.44
C PRO A 176 7.03 9.45 7.59
N TYR A 177 7.52 9.81 8.78
CA TYR A 177 8.19 11.11 8.97
C TYR A 177 9.46 11.27 8.11
N LEU A 178 10.11 10.17 7.71
CA LEU A 178 11.30 10.21 6.84
C LEU A 178 10.98 10.74 5.44
N LEU A 179 9.72 10.68 5.04
CA LEU A 179 9.22 11.24 3.78
C LEU A 179 9.10 12.77 3.81
N ASP A 180 9.28 13.41 4.98
CA ASP A 180 9.22 14.87 5.10
C ASP A 180 10.24 15.58 4.22
N GLU A 181 11.47 15.07 4.18
CA GLU A 181 12.53 15.64 3.37
C GLU A 181 12.23 15.51 1.88
N VAL A 182 11.69 14.35 1.47
CA VAL A 182 11.26 14.11 0.09
C VAL A 182 10.16 15.10 -0.31
N ALA A 183 9.11 15.24 0.51
CA ALA A 183 7.99 16.13 0.23
C ALA A 183 8.40 17.63 0.21
N ARG A 184 9.37 18.03 1.03
CA ARG A 184 9.93 19.40 0.99
C ARG A 184 10.80 19.65 -0.24
N SER A 185 11.54 18.63 -0.69
CA SER A 185 12.46 18.75 -1.83
C SER A 185 11.72 18.72 -3.17
N PHE A 186 10.61 17.96 -3.24
CA PHE A 186 9.79 17.78 -4.43
C PHE A 186 8.33 18.19 -4.14
N PRO A 187 8.06 19.49 -3.97
CA PRO A 187 6.75 19.97 -3.53
C PRO A 187 5.63 19.76 -4.56
N LYS A 188 5.94 19.38 -5.81
CA LYS A 188 4.96 19.03 -6.85
C LYS A 188 4.77 17.52 -6.99
N LEU A 189 5.64 16.72 -6.38
CA LEU A 189 5.53 15.26 -6.38
C LEU A 189 4.29 14.84 -5.59
N ARG A 190 3.48 14.00 -6.23
CA ARG A 190 2.31 13.40 -5.60
C ARG A 190 2.71 12.09 -4.94
N MET A 191 2.48 12.00 -3.64
CA MET A 191 2.92 10.90 -2.81
C MET A 191 1.72 10.22 -2.17
N VAL A 192 1.69 8.89 -2.17
CA VAL A 192 0.70 8.10 -1.44
C VAL A 192 1.41 7.26 -0.40
N ILE A 193 1.10 7.48 0.87
CA ILE A 193 1.55 6.64 1.99
C ILE A 193 0.52 5.53 2.16
N ALA A 194 0.89 4.30 1.84
CA ALA A 194 -0.06 3.21 1.88
C ALA A 194 -0.47 2.81 3.30
N GLN A 195 -1.70 2.29 3.44
CA GLN A 195 -2.27 1.79 4.70
C GLN A 195 -2.24 2.81 5.87
N VAL A 196 -2.32 4.10 5.55
CA VAL A 196 -2.15 5.22 6.51
C VAL A 196 -0.83 5.11 7.30
N GLY A 197 0.20 4.50 6.70
CA GLY A 197 1.54 4.32 7.27
C GLY A 197 1.61 3.43 8.49
N GLN A 198 0.68 2.47 8.65
CA GLN A 198 0.70 1.48 9.72
C GLN A 198 2.10 0.88 9.94
N PRO A 199 2.59 0.79 11.21
CA PRO A 199 1.91 1.14 12.46
C PRO A 199 2.00 2.62 12.89
N TRP A 200 2.66 3.49 12.12
CA TRP A 200 2.96 4.88 12.49
C TRP A 200 1.89 5.87 11.98
N VAL A 201 0.63 5.61 12.34
CA VAL A 201 -0.52 6.37 11.84
C VAL A 201 -0.44 7.86 12.18
N GLU A 202 0.02 8.18 13.39
CA GLU A 202 0.13 9.56 13.87
C GLU A 202 1.16 10.37 13.06
N GLU A 203 2.27 9.74 12.64
CA GLU A 203 3.26 10.38 11.77
C GLU A 203 2.66 10.66 10.38
N THR A 204 1.91 9.70 9.85
CA THR A 204 1.20 9.87 8.58
C THR A 204 0.23 11.04 8.66
N ILE A 205 -0.59 11.13 9.71
CA ILE A 205 -1.55 12.23 9.89
C ILE A 205 -0.85 13.60 9.89
N VAL A 206 0.29 13.72 10.57
CA VAL A 206 1.10 14.96 10.56
C VAL A 206 1.61 15.26 9.14
N MET A 207 2.08 14.25 8.42
CA MET A 207 2.54 14.39 7.03
C MET A 207 1.42 14.86 6.10
N LEU A 208 0.21 14.29 6.23
CA LEU A 208 -0.98 14.71 5.49
C LEU A 208 -1.31 16.18 5.79
N GLY A 209 -1.26 16.61 7.05
CA GLY A 209 -1.52 18.02 7.41
C GLY A 209 -0.46 18.98 6.88
N LYS A 210 0.80 18.54 6.83
CA LYS A 210 1.95 19.38 6.48
C LYS A 210 2.11 19.62 4.98
N HIS A 211 1.80 18.63 4.14
CA HIS A 211 2.16 18.65 2.72
C HIS A 211 0.93 18.54 1.80
N PRO A 212 0.75 19.45 0.81
CA PRO A 212 -0.45 19.48 -0.02
C PRO A 212 -0.59 18.27 -0.96
N HIS A 213 0.53 17.66 -1.37
CA HIS A 213 0.56 16.54 -2.32
C HIS A 213 0.93 15.20 -1.69
N VAL A 214 0.92 15.11 -0.35
CA VAL A 214 1.01 13.84 0.37
C VAL A 214 -0.40 13.40 0.74
N MET A 215 -0.77 12.22 0.25
CA MET A 215 -2.02 11.52 0.49
C MET A 215 -1.72 10.18 1.17
N ALA A 216 -2.74 9.48 1.66
CA ALA A 216 -2.61 8.11 2.15
C ALA A 216 -3.77 7.27 1.66
N ASP A 217 -3.59 5.96 1.48
CA ASP A 217 -4.70 5.04 1.22
C ASP A 217 -5.09 4.24 2.47
N VAL A 218 -6.31 3.72 2.49
CA VAL A 218 -6.85 2.88 3.58
C VAL A 218 -6.69 1.37 3.34
N SER A 219 -5.90 0.97 2.34
CA SER A 219 -5.72 -0.43 1.97
C SER A 219 -5.12 -1.24 3.14
N GLY A 220 -5.49 -2.51 3.28
CA GLY A 220 -5.00 -3.44 4.31
C GLY A 220 -5.43 -3.10 5.75
N LEU A 221 -5.72 -1.83 6.04
CA LEU A 221 -6.12 -1.32 7.34
C LEU A 221 -7.55 -1.77 7.70
N LEU A 222 -8.44 -1.83 6.70
CA LEU A 222 -9.87 -2.14 6.90
C LEU A 222 -10.12 -3.58 7.38
N GLY A 223 -9.19 -4.51 7.15
CA GLY A 223 -9.22 -5.85 7.76
C GLY A 223 -8.91 -5.86 9.26
N ARG A 224 -8.60 -4.71 9.86
CA ARG A 224 -8.27 -4.54 11.28
C ARG A 224 -9.18 -3.47 11.90
N PRO A 225 -10.42 -3.82 12.29
CA PRO A 225 -11.47 -2.84 12.59
C PRO A 225 -11.09 -1.82 13.66
N TRP A 226 -10.41 -2.24 14.73
CA TRP A 226 -9.97 -1.33 15.78
C TRP A 226 -8.93 -0.32 15.29
N GLN A 227 -7.91 -0.77 14.56
CA GLN A 227 -6.87 0.08 13.99
C GLN A 227 -7.46 1.03 12.94
N ALA A 228 -8.33 0.53 12.06
CA ALA A 228 -9.04 1.34 11.07
C ALA A 228 -9.86 2.43 11.73
N TYR A 229 -10.65 2.08 12.75
CA TYR A 229 -11.45 3.04 13.50
C TYR A 229 -10.58 4.15 14.11
N ASN A 230 -9.50 3.80 14.82
CA ASN A 230 -8.60 4.79 15.43
C ASN A 230 -7.95 5.70 14.38
N ALA A 231 -7.49 5.14 13.26
CA ALA A 231 -6.86 5.91 12.19
C ALA A 231 -7.83 6.90 11.53
N LEU A 232 -9.07 6.45 11.23
CA LEU A 232 -10.09 7.29 10.61
C LEU A 232 -10.58 8.40 11.54
N VAL A 233 -10.79 8.09 12.83
CA VAL A 233 -11.13 9.11 13.84
C VAL A 233 -10.01 10.13 13.96
N SER A 234 -8.75 9.68 14.03
CA SER A 234 -7.60 10.57 14.18
C SER A 234 -7.43 11.48 12.96
N ALA A 235 -7.57 10.94 11.74
CA ALA A 235 -7.54 11.72 10.51
C ALA A 235 -8.69 12.73 10.42
N TYR A 236 -9.90 12.35 10.86
CA TYR A 236 -11.05 13.24 10.93
C TYR A 236 -10.83 14.39 11.91
N GLN A 237 -10.40 14.09 13.15
CA GLN A 237 -10.16 15.09 14.18
C GLN A 237 -9.00 16.04 13.83
N ALA A 238 -8.00 15.55 13.11
CA ALA A 238 -6.90 16.36 12.59
C ALA A 238 -7.28 17.18 11.33
N GLY A 239 -8.49 16.98 10.78
CA GLY A 239 -8.96 17.70 9.60
C GLY A 239 -8.26 17.30 8.29
N VAL A 240 -7.78 16.06 8.19
CA VAL A 240 -7.02 15.55 7.02
C VAL A 240 -7.68 14.32 6.36
N ILE A 241 -8.91 13.98 6.74
CA ILE A 241 -9.63 12.82 6.20
C ILE A 241 -9.90 12.93 4.69
N ASP A 242 -9.92 14.16 4.17
CA ASP A 242 -10.00 14.52 2.74
C ASP A 242 -8.71 14.20 1.97
N LYS A 243 -7.66 13.73 2.66
CA LYS A 243 -6.43 13.20 2.06
C LYS A 243 -6.33 11.67 2.06
N LEU A 244 -7.35 10.97 2.57
CA LEU A 244 -7.42 9.51 2.57
C LEU A 244 -8.10 8.96 1.31
N LEU A 245 -7.41 8.13 0.54
CA LEU A 245 -7.90 7.48 -0.68
C LEU A 245 -8.40 6.07 -0.39
N PHE A 246 -9.35 5.59 -1.19
CA PHE A 246 -9.78 4.21 -1.15
C PHE A 246 -8.75 3.27 -1.81
N GLY A 247 -8.50 2.14 -1.16
CA GLY A 247 -7.68 1.04 -1.68
C GLY A 247 -8.10 -0.27 -1.00
N SER A 248 -8.14 -1.37 -1.75
CA SER A 248 -8.59 -2.66 -1.22
C SER A 248 -7.46 -3.54 -0.70
N ASP A 249 -6.22 -3.36 -1.15
CA ASP A 249 -5.11 -4.30 -0.89
C ASP A 249 -5.41 -5.70 -1.47
N PHE A 250 -6.17 -5.78 -2.57
CA PHE A 250 -6.34 -7.01 -3.32
C PHE A 250 -4.95 -7.59 -3.64
N PRO A 251 -4.74 -8.90 -3.46
CA PRO A 251 -5.72 -9.98 -3.21
C PRO A 251 -6.02 -10.31 -1.75
N TYR A 252 -5.49 -9.56 -0.78
CA TYR A 252 -5.71 -9.87 0.64
C TYR A 252 -7.13 -9.53 1.08
N THR A 253 -7.70 -8.45 0.55
CA THR A 253 -9.08 -8.03 0.78
C THR A 253 -9.75 -7.57 -0.52
N GLY A 254 -11.06 -7.77 -0.64
CA GLY A 254 -11.84 -7.37 -1.81
C GLY A 254 -12.42 -5.97 -1.69
N ALA A 255 -12.60 -5.26 -2.81
CA ALA A 255 -13.09 -3.88 -2.79
C ALA A 255 -14.49 -3.75 -2.16
N ALA A 256 -15.41 -4.67 -2.45
CA ALA A 256 -16.76 -4.64 -1.87
C ALA A 256 -16.74 -4.82 -0.34
N GLU A 257 -15.93 -5.76 0.15
CA GLU A 257 -15.72 -5.98 1.59
C GLU A 257 -15.14 -4.74 2.26
N CYS A 258 -14.12 -4.11 1.65
CA CYS A 258 -13.54 -2.88 2.17
C CYS A 258 -14.55 -1.73 2.24
N ILE A 259 -15.39 -1.55 1.22
CA ILE A 259 -16.44 -0.51 1.22
C ILE A 259 -17.45 -0.77 2.35
N GLU A 260 -17.88 -2.01 2.54
CA GLU A 260 -18.78 -2.39 3.62
C GLU A 260 -18.16 -2.14 5.00
N ALA A 261 -16.91 -2.56 5.19
CA ALA A 261 -16.16 -2.36 6.43
C ALA A 261 -16.01 -0.87 6.75
N LEU A 262 -15.67 -0.05 5.75
CA LEU A 262 -15.53 1.39 5.91
C LEU A 262 -16.86 2.05 6.30
N TYR A 263 -17.98 1.67 5.68
CA TYR A 263 -19.30 2.23 6.02
C TYR A 263 -19.86 1.73 7.34
N SER A 264 -19.41 0.57 7.81
CA SER A 264 -19.83 -0.02 9.08
C SER A 264 -18.91 0.35 10.24
N ILE A 265 -17.83 1.09 10.01
CA ILE A 265 -16.77 1.31 11.01
C ILE A 265 -17.27 1.93 12.32
N ASN A 266 -18.29 2.78 12.26
CA ASN A 266 -18.85 3.44 13.44
C ASN A 266 -19.62 2.49 14.37
N GLN A 267 -19.94 1.25 13.95
CA GLN A 267 -20.59 0.26 14.81
C GLN A 267 -19.74 -0.04 16.06
N ILE A 268 -18.41 0.10 15.97
CA ILE A 268 -17.48 -0.05 17.11
C ILE A 268 -17.79 0.93 18.24
N ALA A 269 -18.27 2.13 17.92
CA ALA A 269 -18.59 3.16 18.90
C ALA A 269 -20.04 3.07 19.42
N GLN A 270 -20.87 2.17 18.88
CA GLN A 270 -22.29 2.09 19.24
C GLN A 270 -22.48 1.76 20.73
N GLY A 271 -23.30 2.58 21.42
CA GLY A 271 -23.55 2.39 22.85
C GLY A 271 -22.41 2.84 23.75
N THR A 272 -21.42 3.56 23.22
CA THR A 272 -20.28 4.12 23.96
C THR A 272 -20.22 5.64 23.78
N ASN A 273 -19.29 6.30 24.48
CA ASN A 273 -18.95 7.72 24.28
C ASN A 273 -17.79 7.93 23.30
N LEU A 274 -17.40 6.90 22.55
CA LEU A 274 -16.32 7.01 21.59
C LEU A 274 -16.76 7.90 20.40
N PRO A 275 -15.84 8.68 19.81
CA PRO A 275 -16.16 9.54 18.68
C PRO A 275 -16.58 8.74 17.44
N VAL A 276 -17.27 9.38 16.51
CA VAL A 276 -17.65 8.76 15.23
C VAL A 276 -17.15 9.61 14.08
N VAL A 277 -16.91 8.97 12.94
CA VAL A 277 -16.61 9.68 11.70
C VAL A 277 -17.93 9.90 10.93
N PRO A 278 -18.29 11.13 10.55
CA PRO A 278 -19.52 11.37 9.79
C PRO A 278 -19.58 10.52 8.52
N ARG A 279 -20.76 9.98 8.22
CA ARG A 279 -20.96 9.07 7.06
C ARG A 279 -20.56 9.72 5.73
N GLU A 280 -20.74 11.04 5.61
CA GLU A 280 -20.31 11.81 4.44
C GLU A 280 -18.79 11.79 4.24
N MET A 281 -18.01 11.80 5.33
CA MET A 281 -16.54 11.76 5.26
C MET A 281 -16.07 10.37 4.86
N LEU A 282 -16.71 9.32 5.39
CA LEU A 282 -16.45 7.93 5.00
C LEU A 282 -16.77 7.69 3.51
N ARG A 283 -17.93 8.17 3.04
CA ARG A 283 -18.30 8.16 1.62
C ARG A 283 -17.30 8.96 0.78
N GLY A 284 -16.83 10.08 1.30
CA GLY A 284 -15.82 10.90 0.66
C GLY A 284 -14.52 10.15 0.38
N ILE A 285 -14.12 9.17 1.20
CA ILE A 285 -12.92 8.32 0.95
C ILE A 285 -13.14 7.42 -0.27
N VAL A 286 -14.30 6.77 -0.37
CA VAL A 286 -14.66 5.84 -1.45
C VAL A 286 -14.81 6.55 -2.80
N GLU A 287 -15.48 7.70 -2.80
CA GLU A 287 -15.85 8.42 -4.02
C GLU A 287 -14.89 9.57 -4.37
N ARG A 288 -13.76 9.67 -3.67
CA ARG A 288 -12.74 10.70 -3.89
C ARG A 288 -12.28 10.69 -5.34
N ASP A 289 -12.08 11.87 -5.93
CA ASP A 289 -11.45 11.98 -7.24
C ASP A 289 -9.93 11.71 -7.15
N ALA A 290 -9.60 10.45 -6.89
CA ALA A 290 -8.23 9.99 -6.72
C ALA A 290 -7.40 10.24 -7.99
N LEU A 291 -7.99 10.15 -9.19
CA LEU A 291 -7.25 10.33 -10.42
C LEU A 291 -6.74 11.76 -10.57
N SER A 292 -7.58 12.78 -10.33
CA SER A 292 -7.14 14.17 -10.40
C SER A 292 -6.14 14.51 -9.30
N LEU A 293 -6.39 14.03 -8.07
CA LEU A 293 -5.47 14.20 -6.95
C LEU A 293 -4.08 13.59 -7.25
N LEU A 294 -4.05 12.45 -7.94
CA LEU A 294 -2.83 11.74 -8.35
C LEU A 294 -2.25 12.19 -9.70
N GLY A 295 -2.87 13.13 -10.41
CA GLY A 295 -2.37 13.61 -11.71
C GLY A 295 -2.49 12.56 -12.83
N LEU A 296 -3.50 11.70 -12.73
CA LEU A 296 -3.71 10.57 -13.65
C LEU A 296 -4.75 10.86 -14.74
N VAL A 297 -5.42 12.01 -14.69
CA VAL A 297 -6.36 12.50 -15.72
C VAL A 297 -5.64 13.06 -16.95
#